data_AF-A0A7X1B2R8-F1
#
_entry.id   AF-A0A7X1B2R8-F1
#
_cell.length_a   1.000
_cell.length_b   1.000
_cell.length_c   1.000
_cell.angle_alpha   90.00
_cell.angle_beta   90.00
_cell.angle_gamma   90.00
#
_symmetry.space_group_name_H-M   'P 1'
#
loop_
_entity.id
_entity.type
_entity.pdbx_description
1 polymer ?
#
loop_
_entity_poly.entity_id
_entity_poly.type
_entity_poly.pdbx_seq_one_letter_code
_entity_poly.pdbx_strand_id
1 'polypeptide(L)'
;MTDGQSFYLVLSIFYLIECIKLAPPESEALICRVGRFGNATLRKPFMVAWGMKKTVFLGPILPWPYRMYFLSPQRVTARPERQLTRVANVRRHQRLLEKCVPKLQLLAILNFLNFFVLIPLVYVKTYQEQPILISLAFAYAILLVTALHYRALHKRLLPSHKAERFKTTLYTALLPWHAPRCVDELALGSSLRWAPLAALAANASNLKVLAHLQRLWREAHYQPHPEYSLQQLEDATRQAQLDTENWLKTPPDLSAPKFCPVCLSEFEEIAETCEDCRGTTLRRLR
;
A
#
# COMPACT_ATOMS: atom_id res chain seq x y z
N MET A 1 -4.75 25.42 -28.07
CA MET A 1 -4.83 25.31 -26.59
C MET A 1 -4.51 26.68 -26.02
N THR A 2 -5.29 27.16 -25.06
CA THR A 2 -4.92 28.37 -24.31
C THR A 2 -3.80 28.03 -23.32
N ASP A 3 -2.97 29.00 -22.95
CA ASP A 3 -1.84 28.78 -22.03
C ASP A 3 -2.26 28.11 -20.71
N GLY A 4 -3.47 28.43 -20.22
CA GLY A 4 -4.06 27.78 -19.04
C GLY A 4 -4.34 26.28 -19.23
N GLN A 5 -4.79 25.85 -20.42
CA GLN A 5 -5.02 24.42 -20.70
C GLN A 5 -3.71 23.62 -20.68
N SER A 6 -2.64 24.19 -21.25
CA SER A 6 -1.31 23.59 -21.23
C SER A 6 -0.79 23.45 -19.80
N PHE A 7 -0.99 24.47 -18.95
CA PHE A 7 -0.64 24.41 -17.53
C PHE A 7 -1.35 23.27 -16.79
N TYR A 8 -2.67 23.15 -16.91
CA TYR A 8 -3.42 22.08 -16.24
C TYR A 8 -3.10 20.68 -16.77
N LEU A 9 -2.78 20.56 -18.06
CA LEU A 9 -2.32 19.32 -18.64
C LEU A 9 -0.98 18.90 -18.01
N VAL A 10 -0.02 19.81 -17.92
CA VAL A 10 1.28 19.56 -17.28
C VAL A 10 1.10 19.19 -15.80
N LEU A 11 0.23 19.91 -15.08
CA LEU A 11 -0.09 19.62 -13.68
C LEU A 11 -0.65 18.19 -13.50
N SER A 12 -1.56 17.78 -14.39
CA SER A 12 -2.18 16.46 -14.39
C SER A 12 -1.17 15.37 -14.72
N ILE A 13 -0.27 15.61 -15.67
CA ILE A 13 0.81 14.68 -16.01
C ILE A 13 1.74 14.47 -14.80
N PHE A 14 2.17 15.54 -14.13
CA PHE A 14 3.00 15.41 -12.93
C PHE A 14 2.30 14.64 -11.81
N TYR A 15 1.01 14.90 -11.59
CA TYR A 15 0.21 14.16 -10.62
C TYR A 15 0.14 12.66 -10.94
N LEU A 16 -0.10 12.30 -12.20
CA LEU A 16 -0.13 10.90 -12.64
C LEU A 16 1.25 10.23 -12.50
N ILE A 17 2.33 10.95 -12.82
CA ILE A 17 3.69 10.45 -12.64
C ILE A 17 3.98 10.16 -11.17
N GLU A 18 3.58 11.04 -10.24
CA GLU A 18 3.71 10.80 -8.80
C GLU A 18 2.87 9.59 -8.34
N CYS A 19 1.70 9.39 -8.93
CA CYS A 19 0.88 8.21 -8.66
C CYS A 19 1.58 6.91 -9.05
N ILE A 20 2.28 6.90 -10.19
CA ILE A 20 3.03 5.74 -10.68
C ILE A 20 4.33 5.53 -9.89
N LYS A 21 5.00 6.62 -9.47
CA LYS A 21 6.31 6.54 -8.78
C LYS A 21 6.23 6.07 -7.34
N LEU A 22 5.05 6.14 -6.71
CA LEU A 22 4.87 5.91 -5.28
C LEU A 22 5.28 4.50 -4.82
N ALA A 23 4.90 3.47 -5.57
CA ALA A 23 5.04 2.10 -5.11
C ALA A 23 6.47 1.55 -5.34
N PRO A 24 7.11 0.97 -4.31
CA PRO A 24 8.39 0.26 -4.45
C PRO A 24 8.27 -0.95 -5.40
N PRO A 25 9.36 -1.35 -6.08
CA PRO A 25 9.35 -2.55 -6.90
C PRO A 25 8.97 -3.80 -6.09
N GLU A 26 8.31 -4.75 -6.75
CA GLU A 26 7.88 -6.04 -6.16
C GLU A 26 7.05 -5.92 -4.87
N SER A 27 6.47 -4.75 -4.59
CA SER A 27 5.66 -4.56 -3.40
C SER A 27 4.26 -5.17 -3.56
N GLU A 28 3.71 -5.64 -2.45
CA GLU A 28 2.29 -5.92 -2.30
C GLU A 28 1.64 -4.79 -1.51
N ALA A 29 0.34 -4.58 -1.70
CA ALA A 29 -0.40 -3.53 -1.01
C ALA A 29 -1.48 -4.11 -0.09
N LEU A 30 -1.51 -3.64 1.16
CA LEU A 30 -2.64 -3.78 2.05
C LEU A 30 -3.51 -2.53 1.93
N ILE A 31 -4.74 -2.71 1.42
CA ILE A 31 -5.70 -1.61 1.28
C ILE A 31 -6.70 -1.64 2.42
N CYS A 32 -6.72 -0.59 3.23
CA CYS A 32 -7.74 -0.34 4.25
C CYS A 32 -8.73 0.71 3.78
N ARG A 33 -10.03 0.39 3.85
CA ARG A 33 -11.08 1.40 3.68
C ARG A 33 -11.17 2.24 4.95
N VAL A 34 -11.21 3.56 4.81
CA VAL A 34 -11.37 4.47 5.96
C VAL A 34 -12.61 4.06 6.77
N GLY A 35 -12.45 3.95 8.09
CA GLY A 35 -13.52 3.60 9.03
C GLY A 35 -13.73 2.10 9.28
N ARG A 36 -13.06 1.19 8.56
CA ARG A 36 -13.11 -0.26 8.83
C ARG A 36 -11.79 -0.77 9.40
N PHE A 37 -11.73 -0.85 10.73
CA PHE A 37 -10.56 -1.36 11.45
C PHE A 37 -10.28 -2.84 11.11
N GLY A 38 -9.00 -3.21 10.96
CA GLY A 38 -8.57 -4.61 10.83
C GLY A 38 -8.98 -5.34 9.55
N ASN A 39 -9.62 -4.65 8.59
CA ASN A 39 -10.08 -5.23 7.34
C ASN A 39 -9.25 -4.73 6.15
N ALA A 40 -7.93 -4.86 6.27
CA ALA A 40 -7.04 -4.62 5.14
C ALA A 40 -7.19 -5.75 4.12
N THR A 41 -7.49 -5.41 2.87
CA THR A 41 -7.49 -6.39 1.78
C THR A 41 -6.13 -6.39 1.11
N LEU A 42 -5.52 -7.57 0.95
CA LEU A 42 -4.32 -7.72 0.14
C LEU A 42 -4.65 -7.47 -1.34
N ARG A 43 -3.82 -6.67 -2.00
CA ARG A 43 -3.90 -6.35 -3.41
C ARG A 43 -2.54 -6.58 -4.05
N LYS A 44 -2.57 -7.37 -5.11
CA LYS A 44 -1.43 -7.56 -6.01
C LYS A 44 -1.29 -6.32 -6.91
N PRO A 45 -0.08 -6.03 -7.39
CA PRO A 45 0.13 -4.98 -8.37
C PRO A 45 -0.68 -5.27 -9.64
N PHE A 46 -1.23 -4.23 -10.25
CA PHE A 46 -2.01 -4.34 -11.49
C PHE A 46 -1.10 -4.66 -12.69
N MET A 47 0.05 -3.99 -12.75
CA MET A 47 1.04 -4.14 -13.81
C MET A 47 2.43 -3.91 -13.25
N VAL A 48 3.43 -4.59 -13.80
CA VAL A 48 4.83 -4.22 -13.61
C VAL A 48 5.23 -3.40 -14.82
N ALA A 49 5.57 -2.12 -14.60
CA ALA A 49 6.01 -1.24 -15.69
C ALA A 49 7.30 -1.83 -16.30
N TRP A 50 7.19 -2.29 -17.55
CA TRP A 50 8.29 -2.93 -18.28
C TRP A 50 9.54 -2.05 -18.27
N GLY A 51 10.70 -2.64 -17.96
CA GLY A 51 12.00 -1.97 -17.88
C GLY A 51 12.33 -1.30 -16.54
N MET A 52 11.34 -0.84 -15.76
CA MET A 52 11.61 -0.11 -14.51
C MET A 52 11.47 -0.96 -13.23
N LYS A 53 11.01 -2.22 -13.35
CA LYS A 53 10.64 -3.11 -12.23
C LYS A 53 9.64 -2.50 -11.23
N LYS A 54 9.00 -1.38 -11.57
CA LYS A 54 8.05 -0.69 -10.70
C LYS A 54 6.69 -1.35 -10.78
N THR A 55 6.09 -1.59 -9.62
CA THR A 55 4.72 -2.09 -9.51
C THR A 55 3.75 -0.92 -9.60
N VAL A 56 2.80 -1.00 -10.52
CA VAL A 56 1.71 -0.03 -10.64
C VAL A 56 0.49 -0.58 -9.93
N PHE A 57 -0.10 0.22 -9.05
CA PHE A 57 -1.37 -0.10 -8.41
C PHE A 57 -2.47 0.76 -9.02
N LEU A 58 -3.65 0.15 -9.23
CA LEU A 58 -4.82 0.88 -9.73
C LEU A 58 -5.39 1.88 -8.70
N GLY A 59 -4.95 1.79 -7.45
CA GLY A 59 -5.06 2.90 -6.49
C GLY A 59 -3.71 3.61 -6.40
N PRO A 60 -3.62 4.95 -6.30
CA PRO A 60 -4.67 5.91 -5.94
C PRO A 60 -4.70 7.07 -6.95
N ILE A 61 -5.51 7.00 -8.01
CA ILE A 61 -5.74 8.18 -8.87
C ILE A 61 -6.47 9.27 -8.07
N LEU A 62 -7.28 8.86 -7.10
CA LEU A 62 -7.96 9.76 -6.17
C LEU A 62 -7.45 9.54 -4.74
N PRO A 63 -7.28 10.60 -3.94
CA PRO A 63 -6.88 10.51 -2.52
C PRO A 63 -7.98 9.92 -1.59
N TRP A 64 -9.07 9.38 -2.13
CA TRP A 64 -10.29 8.97 -1.42
C TRP A 64 -10.73 7.54 -1.80
N PRO A 65 -11.31 6.70 -0.90
CA PRO A 65 -11.30 6.64 0.57
C PRO A 65 -10.47 5.45 1.07
N TYR A 66 -9.30 5.25 0.48
CA TYR A 66 -8.46 4.10 0.78
C TYR A 66 -7.14 4.57 1.38
N ARG A 67 -6.58 3.75 2.25
CA ARG A 67 -5.19 3.85 2.70
C ARG A 67 -4.46 2.64 2.17
N MET A 68 -3.35 2.89 1.53
CA MET A 68 -2.50 1.85 0.98
C MET A 68 -1.25 1.74 1.83
N TYR A 69 -1.00 0.55 2.37
CA TYR A 69 0.25 0.22 3.02
C TYR A 69 1.02 -0.73 2.11
N PHE A 70 2.29 -0.46 1.88
CA PHE A 70 3.12 -1.29 1.04
C PHE A 70 3.92 -2.26 1.89
N LEU A 71 3.86 -3.54 1.52
CA LEU A 71 4.70 -4.61 2.00
C LEU A 71 5.74 -4.86 0.92
N SER A 72 7.00 -4.50 1.17
CA SER A 72 8.07 -4.79 0.22
C SER A 72 8.81 -6.04 0.69
N PRO A 73 8.97 -7.08 -0.16
CA PRO A 73 9.74 -8.27 0.16
C PRO A 73 11.25 -7.97 0.23
N GLN A 74 11.68 -6.87 -0.39
CA GLN A 74 13.08 -6.54 -0.47
C GLN A 74 13.60 -5.92 0.83
N ARG A 75 14.74 -6.48 1.24
CA ARG A 75 15.81 -5.87 2.03
C ARG A 75 16.23 -4.55 1.37
N VAL A 76 15.38 -3.52 1.40
CA VAL A 76 15.75 -2.20 0.91
C VAL A 76 16.91 -1.76 1.79
N THR A 77 18.10 -1.88 1.22
CA THR A 77 19.43 -1.57 1.77
C THR A 77 19.54 -0.13 2.28
N ALA A 78 18.52 0.70 2.04
CA ALA A 78 18.43 2.05 2.53
C ALA A 78 17.75 2.10 3.92
N ARG A 79 18.58 1.79 4.92
CA ARG A 79 18.62 2.30 6.30
C ARG A 79 18.24 1.32 7.42
N PRO A 80 19.09 1.22 8.46
CA PRO A 80 18.95 0.31 9.59
C PRO A 80 17.92 0.82 10.62
N GLU A 81 16.75 1.27 10.17
CA GLU A 81 15.68 1.51 11.13
C GLU A 81 15.19 0.17 11.68
N ARG A 82 14.97 0.14 13.00
CA ARG A 82 14.41 -1.04 13.67
C ARG A 82 13.06 -1.37 13.04
N GLN A 83 13.04 -2.42 12.22
CA GLN A 83 11.81 -2.96 11.67
C GLN A 83 10.87 -3.39 12.81
N LEU A 84 9.59 -3.09 12.66
CA LEU A 84 8.53 -3.56 13.56
C LEU A 84 8.24 -5.02 13.23
N THR A 85 8.94 -5.92 13.91
CA THR A 85 8.78 -7.38 13.74
C THR A 85 7.63 -7.96 14.55
N ARG A 86 7.20 -7.29 15.63
CA ARG A 86 6.11 -7.79 16.48
C ARG A 86 4.74 -7.39 15.94
N VAL A 87 3.83 -8.35 15.82
CA VAL A 87 2.45 -8.15 15.34
C VAL A 87 1.71 -7.07 16.14
N ALA A 88 1.84 -7.08 17.47
CA ALA A 88 1.23 -6.08 18.35
C ALA A 88 1.72 -4.65 18.08
N ASN A 89 3.02 -4.49 17.76
CA ASN A 89 3.60 -3.20 17.43
C ASN A 89 3.08 -2.68 16.09
N VAL A 90 2.96 -3.56 15.09
CA VAL A 90 2.37 -3.21 13.79
C VAL A 90 0.90 -2.78 13.97
N ARG A 91 0.09 -3.54 14.72
CA ARG A 91 -1.31 -3.16 15.04
C ARG A 91 -1.41 -1.81 15.75
N ARG A 92 -0.53 -1.56 16.74
CA ARG A 92 -0.49 -0.28 17.46
C ARG A 92 -0.10 0.88 16.54
N HIS A 93 0.89 0.67 15.67
CA HIS A 93 1.35 1.67 14.71
C HIS A 93 0.27 1.98 13.66
N GLN A 94 -0.38 0.95 13.11
CA GLN A 94 -1.50 1.08 12.20
C GLN A 94 -2.67 1.85 12.83
N ARG A 95 -3.06 1.54 14.09
CA ARG A 95 -4.07 2.30 14.84
C ARG A 95 -3.70 3.78 15.00
N LEU A 96 -2.42 4.07 15.24
CA LEU A 96 -1.95 5.44 15.38
C LEU A 96 -2.08 6.20 14.05
N LEU A 97 -1.64 5.60 12.94
CA LEU A 97 -1.83 6.17 11.60
C LEU A 97 -3.32 6.42 11.33
N GLU A 98 -4.16 5.45 11.63
CA GLU A 98 -5.58 5.55 11.34
C GLU A 98 -6.29 6.67 12.09
N LYS A 99 -5.83 6.99 13.31
CA LYS A 99 -6.31 8.11 14.11
C LYS A 99 -5.77 9.46 13.64
N CYS A 100 -4.52 9.50 13.18
CA CYS A 100 -3.83 10.76 12.85
C CYS A 100 -4.05 11.23 11.40
N VAL A 101 -4.19 10.29 10.46
CA VAL A 101 -4.27 10.58 9.02
C VAL A 101 -5.59 11.19 8.53
N PRO A 102 -6.80 10.96 9.10
CA PRO A 102 -8.06 11.43 8.51
C PRO A 102 -8.10 12.94 8.20
N LYS A 103 -7.56 13.77 9.10
CA LYS A 103 -7.52 15.23 8.92
C LYS A 103 -6.60 15.62 7.75
N LEU A 104 -5.42 15.00 7.66
CA LEU A 104 -4.51 15.21 6.54
C LEU A 104 -5.12 14.74 5.22
N GLN A 105 -5.87 13.64 5.25
CA GLN A 105 -6.58 13.11 4.07
C GLN A 105 -7.65 14.07 3.57
N LEU A 106 -8.45 14.65 4.48
CA LEU A 106 -9.41 15.69 4.10
C LEU A 106 -8.72 16.88 3.44
N LEU A 107 -7.61 17.37 3.99
CA LEU A 107 -6.83 18.46 3.41
C LEU A 107 -6.23 18.09 2.04
N ALA A 108 -5.75 16.86 1.86
CA ALA A 108 -5.26 16.35 0.58
C ALA A 108 -6.38 16.32 -0.48
N ILE A 109 -7.58 15.87 -0.11
CA ILE A 109 -8.77 15.90 -0.97
C ILE A 109 -9.15 17.34 -1.34
N LEU A 110 -9.15 18.26 -0.37
CA LEU A 110 -9.45 19.67 -0.64
C LEU A 110 -8.44 20.30 -1.59
N ASN A 111 -7.14 20.01 -1.44
CA ASN A 111 -6.12 20.46 -2.39
C ASN A 111 -6.38 19.89 -3.79
N PHE A 112 -6.70 18.60 -3.89
CA PHE A 112 -7.04 17.97 -5.17
C PHE A 112 -8.24 18.67 -5.83
N LEU A 113 -9.35 18.82 -5.10
CA LEU A 113 -10.55 19.47 -5.62
C LEU A 113 -10.29 20.93 -6.01
N ASN A 114 -9.47 21.67 -5.26
CA ASN A 114 -9.14 23.04 -5.60
C ASN A 114 -8.37 23.12 -6.93
N PHE A 115 -7.24 22.42 -7.05
CA PHE A 115 -6.36 22.56 -8.21
C PHE A 115 -6.87 21.86 -9.47
N PHE A 116 -7.58 20.73 -9.33
CA PHE A 116 -8.03 19.93 -10.48
C PHE A 116 -9.50 20.14 -10.85
N VAL A 117 -10.30 20.79 -10.00
CA VAL A 117 -11.73 21.01 -10.26
C VAL A 117 -12.11 22.48 -10.14
N LEU A 118 -11.93 23.10 -8.97
CA LEU A 118 -12.42 24.45 -8.69
C LEU A 118 -11.75 25.51 -9.57
N ILE A 119 -10.42 25.60 -9.58
CA ILE A 119 -9.73 26.65 -10.34
C ILE A 119 -9.98 26.49 -11.86
N PRO A 120 -9.91 25.29 -12.46
CA PRO A 120 -10.32 25.09 -13.85
C PRO A 120 -11.76 25.56 -14.13
N LEU A 121 -12.72 25.25 -13.24
CA LEU A 121 -14.11 25.68 -13.40
C LEU A 121 -14.27 27.20 -13.31
N VAL A 122 -13.59 27.85 -12.36
CA VAL A 122 -13.60 29.31 -12.22
C VAL A 122 -12.99 29.97 -13.46
N TYR A 123 -11.85 29.43 -13.93
CA TYR A 123 -11.16 29.89 -15.13
C TYR A 123 -12.07 29.85 -16.37
N VAL A 124 -12.73 28.71 -16.62
CA VAL A 124 -13.61 28.52 -17.79
C VAL A 124 -14.92 29.31 -17.68
N LYS A 125 -15.46 29.54 -16.48
CA LYS A 125 -16.75 30.22 -16.32
C LYS A 125 -16.65 31.74 -16.28
N THR A 126 -15.64 32.28 -15.61
CA THR A 126 -15.60 33.73 -15.34
C THR A 126 -14.71 34.48 -16.31
N TYR A 127 -13.60 33.88 -16.77
CA TYR A 127 -12.52 34.55 -17.50
C TYR A 127 -11.99 35.85 -16.84
N GLN A 128 -12.35 36.10 -15.57
CA GLN A 128 -11.99 37.29 -14.82
C GLN A 128 -10.77 36.99 -13.94
N GLU A 129 -9.82 37.91 -13.90
CA GLU A 129 -8.57 37.75 -13.15
C GLU A 129 -8.81 37.66 -11.63
N GLN A 130 -9.65 38.53 -11.08
CA GLN A 130 -9.92 38.62 -9.64
C GLN A 130 -10.41 37.30 -9.00
N PRO A 131 -11.47 36.62 -9.49
CA PRO A 131 -11.93 35.35 -8.91
C PRO A 131 -10.89 34.23 -9.06
N ILE A 132 -10.08 34.25 -10.11
CA ILE A 132 -8.98 33.28 -10.29
C ILE A 132 -7.92 33.52 -9.21
N LEU A 133 -7.48 34.76 -9.01
CA LEU A 133 -6.48 35.12 -7.99
C LEU A 133 -6.95 34.79 -6.57
N ILE A 134 -8.22 35.06 -6.24
CA ILE A 134 -8.81 34.71 -4.94
C ILE A 134 -8.82 33.18 -4.75
N SER A 135 -9.24 32.43 -5.77
CA SER A 135 -9.24 30.96 -5.73
C SER A 135 -7.83 30.39 -5.55
N LEU A 136 -6.85 31.00 -6.22
CA LEU A 136 -5.44 30.63 -6.11
C LEU A 136 -4.88 30.92 -4.71
N ALA A 137 -5.16 32.10 -4.16
CA ALA A 137 -4.76 32.48 -2.81
C ALA A 137 -5.33 31.51 -1.76
N PHE A 138 -6.62 31.15 -1.89
CA PHE A 138 -7.26 30.15 -1.05
C PHE A 138 -6.61 28.77 -1.18
N ALA A 139 -6.30 28.33 -2.40
CA ALA A 139 -5.64 27.06 -2.64
C ALA A 139 -4.25 26.99 -1.99
N TYR A 140 -3.44 28.07 -2.09
CA TYR A 140 -2.14 28.16 -1.42
C TYR A 140 -2.24 28.22 0.10
N ALA A 141 -3.28 28.86 0.65
CA ALA A 141 -3.53 28.82 2.10
C ALA A 141 -3.78 27.38 2.57
N ILE A 142 -4.57 26.59 1.81
CA ILE A 142 -4.80 25.18 2.13
C ILE A 142 -3.52 24.36 1.97
N LEU A 143 -2.69 24.59 0.93
CA LEU A 143 -1.37 23.93 0.79
C LEU A 143 -0.49 24.17 2.02
N LEU A 144 -0.42 25.40 2.50
CA LEU A 144 0.37 25.75 3.69
C LEU A 144 -0.12 25.01 4.93
N VAL A 145 -1.44 24.99 5.17
CA VAL A 145 -2.05 24.26 6.29
C VAL A 145 -1.76 22.75 6.18
N THR A 146 -1.88 22.17 4.97
CA THR A 146 -1.54 20.77 4.71
C THR A 146 -0.08 20.48 5.03
N ALA A 147 0.84 21.33 4.57
CA ALA A 147 2.27 21.15 4.80
C ALA A 147 2.64 21.22 6.29
N LEU A 148 2.07 22.17 7.04
CA LEU A 148 2.28 22.27 8.48
C LEU A 148 1.73 21.05 9.22
N HIS A 149 0.53 20.59 8.84
CA HIS A 149 -0.09 19.41 9.44
C HIS A 149 0.71 18.14 9.12
N TYR A 150 1.14 17.97 7.86
CA TYR A 150 2.02 16.90 7.43
C TYR A 150 3.33 16.90 8.21
N ARG A 151 4.00 18.05 8.36
CA ARG A 151 5.26 18.17 9.11
C ARG A 151 5.11 17.72 10.56
N ALA A 152 4.01 18.11 11.21
CA ALA A 152 3.71 17.71 12.58
C ALA A 152 3.50 16.20 12.71
N LEU A 153 2.70 15.61 11.80
CA LEU A 153 2.46 14.17 11.76
C LEU A 153 3.71 13.36 11.43
N HIS A 154 4.48 13.79 10.43
CA HIS A 154 5.73 13.17 10.04
C HIS A 154 6.77 13.25 11.17
N LYS A 155 6.84 14.35 11.93
CA LYS A 155 7.70 14.42 13.13
C LYS A 155 7.33 13.39 14.18
N ARG A 156 6.03 13.13 14.35
CA ARG A 156 5.50 12.18 15.33
C ARG A 156 5.69 10.71 14.90
N LEU A 157 5.45 10.40 13.62
CA LEU A 157 5.43 9.03 13.09
C LEU A 157 6.81 8.55 12.62
N LEU A 158 7.60 9.47 12.06
CA LEU A 158 8.91 9.21 11.45
C LEU A 158 9.95 10.21 12.03
N PRO A 159 10.29 10.09 13.33
CA PRO A 159 11.14 11.07 14.02
C PRO A 159 12.58 11.12 13.47
N SER A 160 13.09 9.99 13.02
CA SER A 160 14.43 9.74 12.46
C SER A 160 14.64 10.34 11.06
N HIS A 161 13.58 10.48 10.26
CA HIS A 161 13.62 10.96 8.88
C HIS A 161 13.62 12.50 8.79
N LYS A 162 14.63 13.18 9.37
CA LYS A 162 14.67 14.65 9.44
C LYS A 162 14.81 15.34 8.07
N ALA A 163 15.74 14.86 7.24
CA ALA A 163 16.02 15.47 5.92
C ALA A 163 14.84 15.32 4.96
N GLU A 164 14.27 14.10 4.93
CA GLU A 164 13.09 13.79 4.13
C GLU A 164 11.90 14.64 4.55
N ARG A 165 11.65 14.78 5.86
CA ARG A 165 10.58 15.64 6.39
C ARG A 165 10.63 17.06 5.83
N PHE A 166 11.81 17.69 5.82
CA PHE A 166 11.94 19.06 5.31
C PHE A 166 11.62 19.11 3.81
N LYS A 167 12.22 18.20 3.03
CA LYS A 167 11.99 18.08 1.59
C LYS A 167 10.52 17.88 1.25
N THR A 168 9.86 16.88 1.83
CA THR A 168 8.45 16.55 1.54
C THR A 168 7.48 17.59 2.08
N THR A 169 7.81 18.28 3.18
CA THR A 169 7.04 19.44 3.65
C THR A 169 7.12 20.59 2.65
N LEU A 170 8.32 20.90 2.14
CA LEU A 170 8.52 21.96 1.15
C LEU A 170 7.77 21.63 -0.14
N TYR A 171 7.85 20.37 -0.61
CA TYR A 171 7.11 19.92 -1.79
C TYR A 171 5.60 20.00 -1.58
N THR A 172 5.10 19.61 -0.41
CA THR A 172 3.68 19.75 -0.08
C THR A 172 3.22 21.21 -0.02
N ALA A 173 4.08 22.13 0.38
CA ALA A 173 3.75 23.56 0.45
C ALA A 173 3.78 24.25 -0.93
N LEU A 174 4.70 23.85 -1.81
CA LEU A 174 4.98 24.56 -3.06
C LEU A 174 4.44 23.86 -4.32
N LEU A 175 4.26 22.53 -4.29
CA LEU A 175 3.92 21.74 -5.47
C LEU A 175 2.47 21.24 -5.37
N PRO A 176 1.53 21.82 -6.13
CA PRO A 176 0.10 21.50 -6.01
C PRO A 176 -0.25 20.05 -6.39
N TRP A 177 0.54 19.41 -7.25
CA TRP A 177 0.37 17.99 -7.59
C TRP A 177 0.86 17.05 -6.48
N HIS A 178 1.76 17.49 -5.61
CA HIS A 178 2.34 16.67 -4.54
C HIS A 178 1.46 16.65 -3.29
N ALA A 179 0.81 17.77 -2.95
CA ALA A 179 0.03 17.87 -1.72
C ALA A 179 -1.10 16.84 -1.57
N PRO A 180 -1.86 16.48 -2.64
CA PRO A 180 -2.84 15.40 -2.56
C PRO A 180 -2.25 14.03 -2.19
N ARG A 181 -0.94 13.84 -2.38
CA ARG A 181 -0.21 12.58 -2.18
C ARG A 181 0.49 12.47 -0.84
N CYS A 182 0.53 13.55 -0.06
CA CYS A 182 1.28 13.58 1.20
C CYS A 182 0.84 12.49 2.21
N VAL A 183 -0.43 12.09 2.17
CA VAL A 183 -0.94 10.97 2.99
C VAL A 183 -0.35 9.63 2.56
N ASP A 184 -0.27 9.39 1.26
CA ASP A 184 0.25 8.16 0.70
C ASP A 184 1.75 8.00 0.99
N GLU A 185 2.51 9.10 0.89
CA GLU A 185 3.92 9.12 1.28
C GLU A 185 4.11 8.82 2.77
N LEU A 186 3.28 9.42 3.63
CA LEU A 186 3.35 9.18 5.07
C LEU A 186 2.99 7.73 5.41
N ALA A 187 2.00 7.16 4.71
CA ALA A 187 1.61 5.76 4.84
C ALA A 187 2.70 4.81 4.34
N LEU A 188 3.32 5.12 3.20
CA LEU A 188 4.46 4.38 2.63
C LEU A 188 5.66 4.40 3.57
N GLY A 189 6.16 5.57 3.97
CA GLY A 189 7.29 5.67 4.89
C GLY A 189 7.03 4.98 6.23
N SER A 190 5.77 4.97 6.67
CA SER A 190 5.35 4.25 7.86
C SER A 190 5.29 2.72 7.68
N SER A 191 4.79 2.23 6.54
CA SER A 191 4.61 0.79 6.28
C SER A 191 5.92 0.10 5.89
N LEU A 192 6.86 0.82 5.28
CA LEU A 192 8.20 0.31 4.98
C LEU A 192 8.98 -0.12 6.23
N ARG A 193 8.56 0.34 7.42
CA ARG A 193 9.14 -0.07 8.70
C ARG A 193 8.55 -1.38 9.23
N TRP A 194 7.51 -1.93 8.61
CA TRP A 194 6.86 -3.15 9.07
C TRP A 194 7.55 -4.37 8.47
N ALA A 195 7.80 -5.39 9.29
CA ALA A 195 8.15 -6.69 8.72
C ALA A 195 6.93 -7.21 7.94
N PRO A 196 7.07 -7.62 6.66
CA PRO A 196 5.95 -8.02 5.81
C PRO A 196 5.05 -9.07 6.47
N LEU A 197 5.67 -10.11 7.03
CA LEU A 197 4.98 -11.19 7.72
C LEU A 197 4.21 -10.72 8.96
N ALA A 198 4.79 -9.81 9.75
CA ALA A 198 4.12 -9.25 10.93
C ALA A 198 2.92 -8.38 10.53
N ALA A 199 3.00 -7.67 9.39
CA ALA A 199 1.90 -6.87 8.85
C ALA A 199 0.77 -7.73 8.29
N LEU A 200 1.09 -8.82 7.60
CA LEU A 200 0.11 -9.82 7.17
C LEU A 200 -0.60 -10.43 8.39
N ALA A 201 0.16 -10.92 9.37
CA ALA A 201 -0.38 -11.51 10.60
C ALA A 201 -1.21 -10.49 11.42
N ALA A 202 -0.82 -9.21 11.42
CA ALA A 202 -1.58 -8.14 12.06
C ALA A 202 -2.98 -7.94 11.44
N ASN A 203 -3.14 -8.26 10.15
CA ASN A 203 -4.35 -8.07 9.36
C ASN A 203 -5.02 -9.39 8.95
N ALA A 204 -4.69 -10.50 9.62
CA ALA A 204 -5.23 -11.84 9.34
C ALA A 204 -6.75 -12.00 9.58
N SER A 205 -7.42 -11.01 10.19
CA SER A 205 -8.88 -10.96 10.27
C SER A 205 -9.55 -10.84 8.89
N ASN A 206 -8.82 -10.37 7.87
CA ASN A 206 -9.31 -10.38 6.50
C ASN A 206 -9.07 -11.75 5.84
N LEU A 207 -10.12 -12.38 5.31
CA LEU A 207 -10.04 -13.71 4.68
C LEU A 207 -9.00 -13.80 3.56
N LYS A 208 -8.80 -12.74 2.76
CA LYS A 208 -7.80 -12.75 1.68
C LYS A 208 -6.37 -12.74 2.22
N VAL A 209 -6.15 -12.00 3.31
CA VAL A 209 -4.85 -11.96 4.00
C VAL A 209 -4.59 -13.29 4.69
N LEU A 210 -5.60 -13.87 5.35
CA LEU A 210 -5.51 -15.19 5.96
C LEU A 210 -5.19 -16.28 4.94
N ALA A 211 -5.89 -16.31 3.80
CA ALA A 211 -5.64 -17.26 2.72
C ALA A 211 -4.21 -17.14 2.17
N HIS A 212 -3.69 -15.91 2.08
CA HIS A 212 -2.30 -15.68 1.68
C HIS A 212 -1.31 -16.19 2.75
N LEU A 213 -1.54 -15.93 4.04
CA LEU A 213 -0.74 -16.50 5.12
C LEU A 213 -0.76 -18.03 5.14
N GLN A 214 -1.93 -18.64 4.92
CA GLN A 214 -2.08 -20.10 4.80
C GLN A 214 -1.29 -20.66 3.61
N ARG A 215 -1.24 -19.93 2.49
CA ARG A 215 -0.39 -20.28 1.37
C ARG A 215 1.10 -20.21 1.75
N LEU A 216 1.56 -19.11 2.35
CA LEU A 216 2.95 -18.97 2.81
C LEU A 216 3.34 -20.07 3.81
N TRP A 217 2.41 -20.45 4.70
CA TRP A 217 2.58 -21.56 5.63
C TRP A 217 2.84 -22.88 4.90
N ARG A 218 2.02 -23.20 3.89
CA ARG A 218 2.18 -24.42 3.09
C ARG A 218 3.44 -24.38 2.23
N GLU A 219 3.81 -23.21 1.70
CA GLU A 219 5.08 -23.02 0.99
C GLU A 219 6.26 -23.39 1.91
N ALA A 220 6.26 -22.93 3.16
CA ALA A 220 7.31 -23.26 4.13
C ALA A 220 7.42 -24.76 4.47
N HIS A 221 6.34 -25.54 4.32
CA HIS A 221 6.35 -26.98 4.57
C HIS A 221 6.70 -27.82 3.33
N TYR A 222 6.30 -27.39 2.13
CA TYR A 222 6.33 -28.23 0.94
C TYR A 222 7.32 -27.76 -0.14
N GLN A 223 7.72 -26.49 -0.14
CA GLN A 223 8.72 -26.01 -1.09
C GLN A 223 10.14 -26.19 -0.54
N PRO A 224 11.13 -26.53 -1.40
CA PRO A 224 12.52 -26.68 -0.96
C PRO A 224 13.17 -25.34 -0.57
N HIS A 225 12.72 -24.24 -1.18
CA HIS A 225 13.25 -22.89 -0.96
C HIS A 225 12.11 -21.89 -0.72
N PRO A 226 11.45 -21.95 0.45
CA PRO A 226 10.36 -21.05 0.77
C PRO A 226 10.87 -19.62 1.00
N GLU A 227 10.01 -18.63 0.75
CA GLU A 227 10.34 -17.21 1.00
C GLU A 227 10.56 -16.92 2.49
N TYR A 228 9.76 -17.55 3.35
CA TYR A 228 9.86 -17.45 4.81
C TYR A 228 10.17 -18.82 5.40
N SER A 229 11.04 -18.84 6.41
CA SER A 229 11.27 -20.04 7.19
C SER A 229 10.05 -20.40 8.04
N LEU A 230 9.87 -21.69 8.33
CA LEU A 230 8.77 -22.18 9.16
C LEU A 230 8.77 -21.51 10.55
N GLN A 231 9.94 -21.35 11.16
CA GLN A 231 10.09 -20.69 12.47
C GLN A 231 9.59 -19.24 12.46
N GLN A 232 9.86 -18.48 11.39
CA GLN A 232 9.36 -17.11 11.26
C GLN A 232 7.84 -17.06 11.16
N LEU A 233 7.25 -18.00 10.41
CA LEU A 233 5.81 -18.16 10.27
C LEU A 233 5.16 -18.55 11.60
N GLU A 234 5.69 -19.55 12.30
CA GLU A 234 5.24 -19.96 13.64
C GLU A 234 5.27 -18.80 14.63
N ASP A 235 6.35 -18.01 14.64
CA ASP A 235 6.47 -16.84 15.51
C ASP A 235 5.41 -15.79 15.20
N ALA A 236 5.15 -15.51 13.92
CA ALA A 236 4.17 -14.51 13.51
C ALA A 236 2.73 -14.96 13.75
N THR A 237 2.39 -16.22 13.45
CA THR A 237 1.04 -16.78 13.66
C THR A 237 0.72 -16.90 15.14
N ARG A 238 1.69 -17.35 15.95
CA ARG A 238 1.57 -17.40 17.42
C ARG A 238 1.33 -16.01 18.02
N GLN A 239 2.09 -14.99 17.58
CA GLN A 239 1.87 -13.61 18.03
C GLN A 239 0.51 -13.05 17.62
N ALA A 240 -0.06 -13.52 16.51
CA ALA A 240 -1.38 -13.13 16.04
C ALA A 240 -2.52 -13.96 16.65
N GLN A 241 -2.21 -14.99 17.45
CA GLN A 241 -3.16 -15.96 18.02
C GLN A 241 -3.98 -16.68 16.94
N LEU A 242 -3.32 -17.10 15.87
CA LEU A 242 -3.95 -17.85 14.79
C LEU A 242 -3.81 -19.35 15.05
N ASP A 243 -4.92 -20.09 14.91
CA ASP A 243 -4.91 -21.54 14.86
C ASP A 243 -4.42 -22.00 13.48
N THR A 244 -3.35 -22.79 13.46
CA THR A 244 -2.67 -23.28 12.26
C THR A 244 -2.87 -24.79 12.04
N GLU A 245 -3.49 -25.50 12.98
CA GLU A 245 -3.62 -26.97 12.93
C GLU A 245 -4.35 -27.44 11.67
N ASN A 246 -5.31 -26.64 11.22
CA ASN A 246 -6.13 -26.96 10.06
C ASN A 246 -5.54 -26.48 8.73
N TRP A 247 -4.43 -25.73 8.73
CA TRP A 247 -3.91 -25.10 7.51
C TRP A 247 -3.22 -26.09 6.55
N LEU A 248 -2.79 -27.24 7.07
CA LEU A 248 -2.19 -28.32 6.28
C LEU A 248 -3.19 -29.40 5.88
N LYS A 249 -4.43 -29.34 6.40
CA LYS A 249 -5.46 -30.32 6.07
C LYS A 249 -5.91 -30.13 4.63
N THR A 250 -6.12 -31.25 3.95
CA THR A 250 -6.69 -31.27 2.60
C THR A 250 -8.14 -30.76 2.64
N PRO A 251 -8.53 -29.82 1.77
CA PRO A 251 -9.93 -29.41 1.65
C PRO A 251 -10.81 -30.61 1.24
N PRO A 252 -12.04 -30.72 1.78
CA PRO A 252 -12.93 -31.83 1.46
C PRO A 252 -13.49 -31.76 0.02
N ASP A 253 -13.46 -30.59 -0.61
CA ASP A 253 -14.13 -30.33 -1.90
C ASP A 253 -13.27 -30.70 -3.11
N LEU A 254 -12.11 -31.34 -2.92
CA LEU A 254 -11.26 -31.77 -4.02
C LEU A 254 -11.77 -33.09 -4.60
N SER A 255 -11.92 -33.13 -5.93
CA SER A 255 -12.44 -34.24 -6.71
C SER A 255 -11.37 -34.94 -7.55
N ALA A 256 -10.29 -34.23 -7.90
CA ALA A 256 -9.23 -34.76 -8.74
C ALA A 256 -8.32 -35.77 -7.99
N PRO A 257 -7.71 -36.74 -8.70
CA PRO A 257 -6.85 -37.76 -8.09
C PRO A 257 -5.58 -37.18 -7.47
N LYS A 258 -5.10 -36.03 -7.97
CA LYS A 258 -3.92 -35.32 -7.47
C LYS A 258 -4.22 -33.83 -7.25
N PHE A 259 -3.54 -33.24 -6.28
CA PHE A 259 -3.60 -31.81 -6.02
C PHE A 259 -2.25 -31.25 -5.58
N CYS A 260 -2.05 -29.95 -5.77
CA CYS A 260 -0.88 -29.24 -5.25
C CYS A 260 -1.09 -28.86 -3.78
N PRO A 261 -0.21 -29.28 -2.84
CA PRO A 261 -0.40 -28.99 -1.42
C PRO A 261 -0.17 -27.51 -1.05
N VAL A 262 0.29 -26.67 -1.99
CA VAL A 262 0.53 -25.23 -1.78
C VAL A 262 -0.65 -24.38 -2.26
N CYS A 263 -1.00 -24.46 -3.56
CA CYS A 263 -2.08 -23.65 -4.14
C CYS A 263 -3.45 -24.33 -4.09
N LEU A 264 -3.51 -25.64 -3.81
CA LEU A 264 -4.72 -26.48 -3.88
C LEU A 264 -5.34 -26.62 -5.27
N SER A 265 -4.60 -26.28 -6.33
CA SER A 265 -5.04 -26.61 -7.69
C SER A 265 -5.10 -28.11 -7.88
N GLU A 266 -6.13 -28.57 -8.57
CA GLU A 266 -6.38 -29.95 -8.96
C GLU A 266 -5.62 -30.32 -10.24
N PHE A 267 -5.16 -31.57 -10.33
CA PHE A 267 -4.39 -32.07 -11.47
C PHE A 267 -4.80 -33.50 -11.84
N GLU A 268 -4.63 -33.83 -13.11
CA GLU A 268 -4.80 -35.20 -13.63
C GLU A 268 -3.72 -36.15 -13.10
N GLU A 269 -3.95 -37.46 -13.24
CA GLU A 269 -3.07 -38.50 -12.70
C GLU A 269 -1.65 -38.49 -13.31
N ILE A 270 -1.47 -37.97 -14.52
CA ILE A 270 -0.18 -37.97 -15.23
C ILE A 270 0.75 -36.87 -14.67
N ALA A 271 0.21 -35.76 -14.17
CA ALA A 271 1.04 -34.67 -13.66
C ALA A 271 1.81 -35.08 -12.40
N GLU A 272 3.08 -34.70 -12.31
CA GLU A 272 3.93 -34.98 -11.14
C GLU A 272 4.25 -33.74 -10.31
N THR A 273 4.33 -32.57 -10.96
CA THR A 273 4.75 -31.31 -10.33
C THR A 273 3.83 -30.14 -10.70
N CYS A 274 3.69 -29.17 -9.79
CA CYS A 274 2.96 -27.93 -10.02
C CYS A 274 3.90 -26.80 -10.51
N GLU A 275 3.72 -26.35 -11.76
CA GLU A 275 4.51 -25.26 -12.35
C GLU A 275 4.28 -23.91 -11.63
N ASP A 276 3.03 -23.60 -11.29
CA ASP A 276 2.66 -22.37 -10.56
C ASP A 276 3.32 -22.25 -9.18
N CYS A 277 3.69 -23.38 -8.58
CA CYS A 277 4.30 -23.47 -7.26
C CYS A 277 5.77 -23.94 -7.35
N ARG A 278 6.48 -23.54 -8.41
CA ARG A 278 7.93 -23.77 -8.58
C ARG A 278 8.32 -25.25 -8.52
N GLY A 279 7.53 -26.12 -9.14
CA GLY A 279 7.82 -27.56 -9.24
C GLY A 279 7.49 -28.36 -7.98
N THR A 280 6.60 -27.86 -7.11
CA THR A 280 6.16 -28.61 -5.91
C THR A 280 5.55 -29.95 -6.31
N THR A 281 5.92 -31.04 -5.62
CA THR A 281 5.41 -32.38 -5.89
C THR A 281 3.93 -32.51 -5.52
N LEU A 282 3.16 -33.13 -6.42
CA LEU A 282 1.71 -33.29 -6.24
C LEU A 282 1.40 -34.43 -5.26
N ARG A 283 0.36 -34.26 -4.45
CA ARG A 283 -0.13 -35.28 -3.52
C ARG A 283 -1.36 -35.98 -4.10
N ARG A 284 -1.47 -37.28 -3.87
CA ARG A 284 -2.68 -38.05 -4.20
C ARG A 284 -3.76 -37.80 -3.16
N LEU A 285 -5.00 -37.62 -3.61
CA LEU A 285 -6.17 -37.61 -2.74
C LEU A 285 -6.37 -39.06 -2.24
N ARG A 286 -6.47 -39.25 -0.93
CA ARG A 286 -6.73 -40.56 -0.31
C ARG A 286 -8.22 -40.74 -0.09
#